data_AF-A0AAW0LTJ6-F1
#
_entry.id   AF-A0AAW0LTJ6-F1
#
_cell.length_a   1.000
_cell.length_b   1.000
_cell.length_c   1.000
_cell.angle_alpha   90.00
_cell.angle_beta   90.00
_cell.angle_gamma   90.00
#
_symmetry.space_group_name_H-M   'P 1'
#
loop_
_entity.id
_entity.type
_entity.pdbx_description
1 polymer ?
#
loop_
_entity_poly.entity_id
_entity_poly.type
_entity_poly.pdbx_seq_one_letter_code
_entity_poly.pdbx_strand_id
1 'polypeptide(L)'
;MQNLMKERKARGGGWTLQRRQEALEEDLHQAQEDQAQEDKARDASVLQVDDSGKVQRLRKECPNSECGAETFMANHFDCHYCCKCDLTYVCQKVGGD
;
A
#
# COMPACT_ATOMS: atom_id res chain seq x y z
N MET A 1 3.54 12.76 -18.30
CA MET A 1 4.71 13.30 -19.05
C MET A 1 5.24 14.63 -18.50
N GLN A 2 4.86 15.08 -17.29
CA GLN A 2 5.42 16.29 -16.67
C GLN A 2 6.58 15.99 -15.70
N ASN A 3 6.85 14.70 -15.41
CA ASN A 3 7.95 14.28 -14.54
C ASN A 3 9.28 14.04 -15.27
N LEU A 4 9.40 14.41 -16.55
CA LEU A 4 10.64 14.24 -17.32
C LEU A 4 11.46 15.54 -17.50
N MET A 5 11.05 16.64 -16.85
CA MET A 5 11.71 17.95 -16.97
C MET A 5 12.27 18.51 -15.65
N LYS A 6 12.46 17.67 -14.63
CA LYS A 6 13.17 18.04 -13.40
C LYS A 6 14.62 17.54 -13.32
N GLU A 7 15.19 17.07 -14.44
CA GLU A 7 16.59 16.65 -14.51
C GLU A 7 17.44 17.58 -15.39
N ARG A 8 17.29 18.89 -15.23
CA ARG A 8 18.08 19.90 -15.96
C ARG A 8 18.68 20.96 -15.05
N LYS A 9 19.57 20.58 -14.13
CA LYS A 9 20.71 21.45 -13.75
C LYS A 9 21.80 20.71 -12.95
N ALA A 10 22.69 20.01 -13.65
CA ALA A 10 24.01 19.66 -13.11
C ALA A 10 25.06 19.59 -14.22
N ARG A 11 25.20 20.67 -15.00
CA ARG A 11 26.38 20.88 -15.85
C ARG A 11 26.89 22.30 -15.63
N GLY A 12 28.01 22.39 -14.91
CA GLY A 12 28.82 23.61 -14.77
C GLY A 12 28.70 24.30 -13.42
N GLY A 13 29.74 24.16 -12.58
CA GLY A 13 29.91 24.88 -11.32
C GLY A 13 29.79 23.96 -10.10
N GLY A 14 30.87 23.84 -9.33
CA GLY A 14 30.88 23.03 -8.11
C GLY A 14 29.79 23.48 -7.14
N TRP A 15 28.97 22.53 -6.69
CA TRP A 15 27.94 22.76 -5.68
C TRP A 15 28.60 23.33 -4.42
N THR A 16 28.15 24.51 -3.97
CA THR A 16 28.55 25.05 -2.67
C THR A 16 28.18 24.05 -1.58
N LEU A 17 28.94 24.01 -0.49
CA LEU A 17 28.72 23.05 0.61
C LEU A 17 27.29 23.16 1.16
N GLN A 18 26.79 24.40 1.24
CA GLN A 18 25.40 24.73 1.57
C GLN A 18 24.39 24.03 0.65
N ARG A 19 24.56 24.15 -0.68
CA ARG A 19 23.63 23.58 -1.65
C ARG A 19 23.68 22.05 -1.68
N ARG A 20 24.83 21.46 -1.33
CA ARG A 20 24.93 20.01 -1.15
C ARG A 20 24.16 19.56 0.08
N GLN A 21 24.21 20.33 1.16
CA GLN A 21 23.44 20.05 2.37
C GLN A 21 21.94 20.14 2.09
N GLU A 22 21.49 21.22 1.45
CA GLU A 22 20.08 21.44 1.08
C GLU A 22 19.56 20.30 0.18
N ALA A 23 20.33 19.89 -0.84
CA ALA A 23 19.94 18.76 -1.70
C ALA A 23 19.83 17.44 -0.93
N LEU A 24 20.74 17.16 0.01
CA LEU A 24 20.66 15.96 0.86
C LEU A 24 19.44 16.00 1.78
N GLU A 25 19.06 17.16 2.28
CA GLU A 25 17.86 17.35 3.10
C GLU A 25 16.58 17.20 2.27
N GLU A 26 16.55 17.71 1.03
CA GLU A 26 15.46 17.51 0.08
C GLU A 26 15.28 16.03 -0.29
N ASP A 27 16.38 15.33 -0.60
CA ASP A 27 16.37 13.88 -0.89
C ASP A 27 15.85 13.08 0.32
N LEU A 28 16.27 13.43 1.54
CA LEU A 28 15.79 12.79 2.77
C LEU A 28 14.30 13.01 2.98
N HIS A 29 13.81 14.24 2.78
CA HIS A 29 12.39 14.57 2.91
C HIS A 29 11.54 13.81 1.90
N GLN A 30 11.96 13.78 0.62
CA GLN A 30 11.28 13.03 -0.42
C GLN A 30 11.23 11.53 -0.09
N ALA A 31 12.33 10.94 0.40
CA ALA A 31 12.38 9.53 0.80
C ALA A 31 11.43 9.21 1.97
N GLN A 32 11.29 10.13 2.94
CA GLN A 32 10.33 9.98 4.04
C GLN A 32 8.88 10.05 3.53
N GLU A 33 8.58 10.96 2.61
CA GLU A 33 7.25 11.07 1.99
C GLU A 33 6.88 9.81 1.19
N ASP A 34 7.83 9.27 0.41
CA ASP A 34 7.64 8.05 -0.38
C ASP A 34 7.36 6.84 0.52
N GLN A 35 8.11 6.71 1.63
CA GLN A 35 7.89 5.64 2.60
C GLN A 35 6.50 5.75 3.28
N ALA A 36 6.06 6.97 3.63
CA ALA A 36 4.73 7.19 4.21
C ALA A 36 3.60 6.85 3.23
N GLN A 37 3.80 7.11 1.93
CA GLN A 37 2.86 6.76 0.87
C GLN A 37 2.72 5.23 0.72
N GLU A 38 3.83 4.48 0.78
CA GLU A 38 3.81 3.02 0.72
C GLU A 38 3.10 2.39 1.92
N ASP A 39 3.39 2.87 3.13
CA ASP A 39 2.77 2.36 4.36
C ASP A 39 1.25 2.64 4.37
N LYS A 40 0.84 3.83 3.91
CA LYS A 40 -0.58 4.17 3.74
C LYS A 40 -1.28 3.28 2.72
N ALA A 41 -0.63 2.93 1.61
CA ALA A 41 -1.21 2.05 0.60
C ALA A 41 -1.39 0.61 1.11
N ARG A 42 -0.42 0.12 1.91
CA ARG A 42 -0.52 -1.19 2.57
C ARG A 42 -1.70 -1.22 3.54
N ASP A 43 -1.83 -0.23 4.41
CA ASP A 43 -2.93 -0.09 5.38
C ASP A 43 -4.29 0.03 4.69
N ALA A 44 -4.42 0.90 3.68
CA ALA A 44 -5.65 1.08 2.91
C ALA A 44 -6.15 -0.20 2.22
N SER A 45 -5.25 -1.16 1.96
CA SER A 45 -5.60 -2.44 1.32
C SER A 45 -6.27 -3.44 2.28
N VAL A 46 -6.25 -3.18 3.59
CA VAL A 46 -6.80 -4.05 4.65
C VAL A 46 -7.81 -3.34 5.54
N LEU A 47 -7.62 -2.04 5.78
CA LEU A 47 -8.41 -1.21 6.70
C LEU A 47 -8.76 0.11 5.99
N GLN A 48 -10.05 0.43 5.91
CA GLN A 48 -10.50 1.78 5.53
C GLN A 48 -10.84 2.54 6.81
N VAL A 49 -10.24 3.70 7.01
CA VAL A 49 -10.58 4.58 8.12
C VAL A 49 -11.48 5.69 7.59
N ASP A 50 -12.74 5.72 8.04
CA ASP A 50 -13.67 6.82 7.73
C ASP A 50 -13.25 8.10 8.48
N ASP A 51 -13.65 9.28 8.01
CA ASP A 51 -13.35 10.58 8.64
C ASP A 51 -13.84 10.70 10.10
N SER A 52 -14.73 9.80 10.53
CA SER A 52 -15.20 9.67 11.92
C SER A 52 -14.30 8.79 12.80
N GLY A 53 -13.15 8.32 12.30
CA GLY A 53 -12.20 7.47 13.04
C GLY A 53 -12.65 6.02 13.21
N LYS A 54 -13.69 5.57 12.49
CA LYS A 54 -14.11 4.16 12.48
C LYS A 54 -13.25 3.39 11.48
N VAL A 55 -12.67 2.29 11.96
CA VAL A 55 -11.85 1.38 11.14
C VAL A 55 -12.75 0.28 10.58
N GLN A 56 -12.93 0.27 9.26
CA GLN A 56 -13.68 -0.73 8.50
C GLN A 56 -12.69 -1.77 7.93
N ARG A 57 -12.83 -3.04 8.33
CA ARG A 57 -12.02 -4.15 7.78
C ARG A 57 -12.53 -4.50 6.38
N LEU A 58 -11.66 -4.41 5.37
CA LEU A 58 -12.05 -4.58 3.97
C LEU A 58 -11.97 -6.02 3.45
N ARG A 59 -11.20 -6.88 4.11
CA ARG A 59 -11.00 -8.29 3.71
C ARG A 59 -11.75 -9.24 4.63
N LYS A 60 -12.24 -10.35 4.06
CA LYS A 60 -12.88 -11.44 4.81
C LYS A 60 -11.83 -12.20 5.61
N GLU A 61 -12.15 -12.51 6.86
CA GLU A 61 -11.40 -13.46 7.68
C GLU A 61 -11.68 -14.90 7.25
N CYS A 62 -10.68 -15.77 7.34
CA CYS A 62 -10.83 -17.19 7.01
C CYS A 62 -11.64 -17.92 8.10
N PRO A 63 -12.73 -18.63 7.77
CA PRO A 63 -13.59 -19.30 8.77
C PRO A 63 -12.99 -20.58 9.36
N ASN A 64 -11.85 -21.07 8.82
CA ASN A 64 -11.20 -22.27 9.34
C ASN A 64 -10.63 -22.02 10.75
N SER A 65 -10.89 -22.93 11.69
CA SER A 65 -10.46 -22.82 13.09
C SER A 65 -8.94 -22.74 13.26
N GLU A 66 -8.18 -23.29 12.30
CA GLU A 66 -6.71 -23.19 12.29
C GLU A 66 -6.16 -21.85 11.77
N CYS A 67 -6.95 -21.09 11.02
CA CYS A 67 -6.48 -19.84 10.38
C CYS A 67 -6.82 -18.58 11.18
N GLY A 68 -7.86 -18.64 12.03
CA GLY A 68 -8.19 -17.60 13.00
C GLY A 68 -8.54 -16.23 12.40
N ALA A 69 -9.00 -15.33 13.29
CA ALA A 69 -9.45 -13.97 12.94
C ALA A 69 -8.34 -13.03 12.42
N GLU A 70 -7.10 -13.52 12.35
CA GLU A 70 -5.91 -12.77 11.91
C GLU A 70 -5.47 -13.13 10.48
N THR A 71 -6.00 -14.22 9.90
CA THR A 71 -5.71 -14.60 8.52
C THR A 71 -6.81 -14.06 7.59
N PHE A 72 -6.45 -13.03 6.83
CA PHE A 72 -7.31 -12.49 5.79
C PHE A 72 -7.20 -13.29 4.49
N MET A 73 -8.33 -13.48 3.81
CA MET A 73 -8.34 -14.07 2.48
C MET A 73 -7.93 -13.03 1.42
N ALA A 74 -7.11 -13.45 0.46
CA ALA A 74 -6.79 -12.68 -0.73
C ALA A 74 -8.02 -12.62 -1.65
N ASN A 75 -8.37 -11.42 -2.11
CA ASN A 75 -9.43 -11.22 -3.10
C ASN A 75 -8.85 -11.28 -4.51
N HIS A 76 -9.19 -12.33 -5.26
CA HIS A 76 -9.11 -12.35 -6.71
C HIS A 76 -10.51 -12.15 -7.30
N PHE A 77 -10.60 -11.92 -8.62
CA PHE A 77 -11.82 -11.48 -9.31
C PHE A 77 -13.07 -12.34 -9.06
N ASP A 78 -12.89 -13.64 -8.81
CA ASP A 78 -13.98 -14.60 -8.56
C ASP A 78 -13.69 -15.57 -7.39
N CYS A 79 -12.51 -15.45 -6.77
CA CYS A 79 -12.11 -16.35 -5.70
C CYS A 79 -11.49 -15.63 -4.51
N HIS A 80 -11.80 -16.16 -3.33
CA HIS A 80 -11.14 -15.83 -2.09
C HIS A 80 -10.14 -16.95 -1.78
N TYR A 81 -8.86 -16.64 -1.70
CA TYR A 81 -7.81 -17.61 -1.39
C TYR A 81 -7.19 -17.32 -0.04
N CYS A 82 -7.07 -18.35 0.80
CA CYS A 82 -6.41 -18.27 2.11
C CYS A 82 -4.99 -18.80 2.01
N CYS A 83 -3.98 -17.93 2.16
CA CYS A 83 -2.57 -18.31 2.06
C CYS A 83 -2.04 -19.17 3.22
N LYS A 84 -2.84 -19.39 4.28
CA LYS A 84 -2.42 -20.12 5.48
C LYS A 84 -2.81 -21.61 5.45
N CYS A 85 -3.97 -21.91 4.85
CA CYS A 85 -4.51 -23.28 4.75
C CYS A 85 -4.80 -23.71 3.31
N ASP A 86 -4.38 -22.89 2.33
CA ASP A 86 -4.60 -23.11 0.90
C ASP A 86 -6.08 -23.26 0.49
N LEU A 87 -7.01 -22.82 1.35
CA LEU A 87 -8.45 -22.86 1.06
C LEU A 87 -8.80 -21.82 0.01
N THR A 88 -9.46 -22.26 -1.05
CA THR A 88 -10.02 -21.40 -2.09
C THR A 88 -11.55 -21.47 -2.04
N TYR A 89 -12.20 -20.36 -1.69
CA TYR A 89 -13.65 -20.21 -1.89
C TYR A 89 -13.89 -19.55 -3.25
N VAL A 90 -14.57 -20.26 -4.15
CA VAL A 90 -15.11 -19.66 -5.38
C VAL A 90 -16.38 -18.93 -4.98
N CYS A 91 -16.44 -17.62 -5.18
CA CYS A 91 -17.62 -16.84 -4.85
C CYS A 91 -18.63 -16.98 -6.00
N GLN A 92 -19.12 -18.22 -6.22
CA GLN A 92 -20.25 -18.43 -7.11
C GLN A 92 -21.42 -17.61 -6.58
N LYS A 93 -21.99 -16.76 -7.43
CA LYS A 93 -23.22 -16.05 -7.11
C LYS A 93 -24.23 -17.07 -6.58
N VAL A 94 -24.60 -16.96 -5.31
CA VAL A 94 -25.82 -17.57 -4.79
C VAL A 94 -26.98 -16.75 -5.38
N GLY A 95 -27.32 -17.06 -6.63
CA GLY A 95 -28.70 -16.98 -7.10
C GLY A 95 -29.35 -18.28 -6.66
N GLY A 96 -29.91 -18.28 -5.45
CA GLY A 96 -30.91 -19.27 -5.06
C GLY A 96 -32.25 -18.85 -5.65
N ASP A 97 -32.90 -19.80 -6.32
CA ASP A 97 -34.26 -19.82 -6.91
C ASP A 97 -34.57 -18.80 -8.02
#